data_AF-A0A845R233-F1
#
_entry.id   AF-A0A845R233-F1
#
_cell.length_a   1.000
_cell.length_b   1.000
_cell.length_c   1.000
_cell.angle_alpha   90.00
_cell.angle_beta   90.00
_cell.angle_gamma   90.00
#
_symmetry.space_group_name_H-M   'P 1'
#
loop_
_entity.id
_entity.type
_entity.pdbx_description
1 polymer ?
#
loop_
_entity_poly.entity_id
_entity_poly.type
_entity_poly.pdbx_seq_one_letter_code
_entity_poly.pdbx_strand_id
1 'polypeptide(L)'
;MEVLTMAIDFDKINRSVDLEGLRKDVENASENGTGDFPTIPAGKYEVALVSLEIKGTKKDNRPMLAASFKILSGEYKNQRLFMNRVIYGTKDDGRMIKSAVGWLNTLDSGVDVAFQDYKQFADLVMDVAEAIDGKIEYAVEYDDSQFNSIKITEVFDAN
;
A
#
# COMPACT_ATOMS: atom_id res chain seq x y z
N MET A 1 -4.26 34.47 21.20
CA MET A 1 -3.02 33.70 20.99
C MET A 1 -2.90 33.55 19.48
N GLU A 2 -2.09 34.40 18.84
CA GLU A 2 -1.82 34.30 17.41
C GLU A 2 -1.01 33.04 17.13
N VAL A 3 -1.49 32.22 16.20
CA VAL A 3 -0.72 31.09 15.68
C VAL A 3 0.26 31.69 14.68
N LEU A 4 1.54 31.78 15.05
CA LEU A 4 2.62 32.09 14.12
C LEU A 4 2.75 30.92 13.14
N THR A 5 2.02 30.97 12.02
CA THR A 5 2.35 30.14 10.86
C THR A 5 3.65 30.68 10.29
N MET A 6 4.75 29.94 10.41
CA MET A 6 5.95 30.20 9.61
C MET A 6 5.56 29.98 8.15
N ALA A 7 5.19 31.06 7.45
CA ALA A 7 4.92 31.01 6.04
C ALA A 7 6.22 30.65 5.32
N ILE A 8 6.17 29.61 4.50
CA ILE A 8 7.30 29.20 3.66
C ILE A 8 7.56 30.32 2.65
N ASP A 9 8.80 30.82 2.60
CA ASP A 9 9.23 31.81 1.62
C ASP A 9 9.55 31.12 0.29
N PHE A 10 8.52 30.97 -0.54
CA PHE A 10 8.63 30.33 -1.85
C PHE A 10 9.48 31.14 -2.84
N ASP A 11 9.56 32.47 -2.68
CA ASP A 11 10.38 33.32 -3.54
C ASP A 11 11.87 33.05 -3.32
N LYS A 12 12.27 32.84 -2.07
CA LYS A 12 13.64 32.42 -1.75
C LYS A 12 13.97 31.04 -2.33
N ILE A 13 13.04 30.08 -2.23
CA ILE A 13 13.23 28.73 -2.78
C ILE A 13 13.41 28.81 -4.30
N ASN A 14 12.51 29.52 -4.99
CA ASN A 14 12.52 29.70 -6.45
C ASN A 14 13.83 30.29 -6.98
N ARG A 15 14.47 31.19 -6.22
CA ARG A 15 15.79 31.76 -6.59
C ARG A 15 16.96 30.82 -6.34
N SER A 16 16.77 29.79 -5.51
CA SER A 16 17.83 28.87 -5.08
C SER A 16 17.88 27.55 -5.86
N VAL A 17 16.90 27.29 -6.72
CA VAL A 17 16.76 26.04 -7.47
C VAL A 17 16.70 26.32 -8.98
N ASP A 18 17.12 25.35 -9.79
CA ASP A 18 16.96 25.42 -11.25
C ASP A 18 15.51 25.10 -11.63
N LEU A 19 14.68 26.14 -11.69
CA LEU A 19 13.26 25.99 -12.02
C LEU A 19 13.02 25.45 -13.44
N GLU A 20 13.91 25.73 -14.39
CA GLU A 20 13.76 25.26 -15.77
C GLU A 20 14.13 23.77 -15.87
N GLY A 21 15.21 23.36 -15.22
CA GLY A 21 15.56 21.94 -15.05
C GLY A 21 14.46 21.17 -14.36
N LEU A 22 13.94 21.68 -13.24
CA LEU A 22 12.84 21.06 -12.51
C LEU A 22 11.54 20.94 -13.35
N ARG A 23 11.23 21.93 -14.19
CA ARG A 23 10.07 21.84 -15.11
C ARG A 23 10.26 20.77 -16.15
N LYS A 24 11.44 20.68 -16.76
CA LYS A 24 11.78 19.60 -17.71
C LYS A 24 11.75 18.24 -17.04
N ASP A 25 12.27 18.11 -15.83
CA ASP A 25 12.23 16.88 -15.06
C ASP A 25 10.78 16.45 -14.75
N VAL A 26 9.90 17.40 -14.42
CA VAL A 26 8.46 17.14 -14.20
C VAL A 26 7.75 16.74 -15.50
N GLU A 27 8.04 17.42 -16.62
CA GLU A 27 7.49 17.08 -17.93
C GLU A 27 7.94 15.67 -18.38
N ASN A 28 9.23 15.37 -18.26
CA ASN A 28 9.81 14.06 -18.59
C ASN A 28 9.34 12.94 -17.64
N ALA A 29 9.09 13.24 -16.37
CA ALA A 29 8.56 12.29 -15.38
C ALA A 29 7.11 11.89 -15.68
N SER A 30 6.37 12.70 -16.44
CA SER A 30 4.99 12.40 -16.83
C SER A 30 4.88 11.46 -18.04
N GLU A 31 5.89 11.46 -18.92
CA GLU A 31 5.89 10.66 -20.16
C GLU A 31 6.42 9.23 -19.98
N ASN A 32 7.33 9.00 -19.02
CA ASN A 32 7.89 7.67 -18.73
C ASN A 32 7.20 6.92 -17.58
N GLY A 33 6.07 7.45 -17.09
CA GLY A 33 5.56 7.05 -15.77
C GLY A 33 6.58 7.39 -14.68
N THR A 34 6.18 7.25 -13.42
CA THR A 34 7.12 7.17 -12.31
C THR A 34 8.18 6.13 -12.70
N GLY A 35 9.41 6.58 -13.03
CA GLY A 35 10.40 5.80 -13.80
C GLY A 35 10.66 4.41 -13.26
N ASP A 36 11.34 3.55 -14.02
CA ASP A 36 11.70 2.17 -13.63
C ASP A 36 12.36 2.14 -12.23
N PHE A 37 11.53 2.14 -11.18
CA PHE A 37 11.94 1.83 -9.83
C PHE A 37 12.41 0.39 -9.91
N PRO A 38 13.61 0.09 -9.36
CA PRO A 38 14.10 -1.28 -9.38
C PRO A 38 13.00 -2.19 -8.85
N THR A 39 12.55 -3.13 -9.69
CA THR A 39 11.54 -4.12 -9.29
C THR A 39 12.12 -4.86 -8.10
N ILE A 40 11.45 -4.75 -6.95
CA ILE A 40 11.87 -5.46 -5.74
C ILE A 40 11.82 -6.96 -6.08
N PRO A 41 12.92 -7.71 -5.94
CA PRO A 41 12.95 -9.11 -6.36
C PRO A 41 12.07 -9.98 -5.46
N ALA A 42 11.61 -11.11 -5.98
CA ALA A 42 10.98 -12.12 -5.16
C ALA A 42 11.93 -12.55 -4.03
N GLY A 43 11.43 -12.68 -2.81
CA GLY A 43 12.28 -12.89 -1.65
C GLY A 43 11.57 -12.80 -0.32
N LYS A 44 12.35 -12.75 0.76
CA LYS A 44 11.86 -12.62 2.13
C LYS A 44 12.15 -11.23 2.66
N TYR A 45 11.16 -10.62 3.29
CA TYR A 45 11.25 -9.25 3.78
C TYR A 45 10.57 -9.11 5.15
N GLU A 46 11.13 -8.25 5.99
CA GLU A 46 10.43 -7.73 7.17
C GLU A 46 9.73 -6.44 6.79
N VAL A 47 8.44 -6.34 7.11
CA VAL A 47 7.59 -5.26 6.64
C VAL A 47 6.63 -4.75 7.71
N ALA A 48 6.27 -3.47 7.63
CA ALA A 48 5.16 -2.88 8.37
C ALA A 48 4.04 -2.47 7.42
N LEU A 49 2.79 -2.63 7.84
CA LEU A 49 1.64 -2.15 7.07
C LEU A 49 1.67 -0.61 6.98
N VAL A 50 1.29 -0.07 5.82
CA VAL A 50 1.24 1.38 5.58
C VAL A 50 -0.16 1.81 5.17
N SER A 51 -0.83 1.00 4.36
CA SER A 51 -2.22 1.24 3.98
C SER A 51 -2.92 -0.08 3.71
N LEU A 52 -4.18 -0.17 4.10
CA LEU A 52 -5.06 -1.28 3.79
C LEU A 52 -6.48 -0.73 3.60
N GLU A 53 -7.01 -0.86 2.38
CA GLU A 53 -8.29 -0.24 2.01
C GLU A 53 -9.01 -1.01 0.90
N ILE A 54 -10.32 -0.82 0.78
CA ILE A 54 -11.05 -1.10 -0.45
C ILE A 54 -11.11 0.20 -1.28
N LYS A 55 -10.53 0.20 -2.48
CA LYS A 55 -10.57 1.34 -3.41
C LYS A 55 -10.86 0.92 -4.85
N GLY A 56 -11.15 1.90 -5.70
CA GLY A 56 -11.29 1.68 -7.13
C GLY A 56 -9.97 1.41 -7.84
N THR A 57 -9.98 0.51 -8.83
CA THR A 57 -8.87 0.38 -9.79
C THR A 57 -8.67 1.68 -10.57
N LYS A 58 -7.44 1.95 -11.00
CA LYS A 58 -7.13 3.12 -11.86
C LYS A 58 -7.85 3.08 -13.21
N LYS A 59 -8.08 1.89 -13.77
CA LYS A 59 -8.60 1.71 -15.13
C LYS A 59 -10.09 1.97 -15.25
N ASP A 60 -10.87 1.44 -14.32
CA ASP A 60 -12.33 1.38 -14.45
C ASP A 60 -13.08 1.48 -13.11
N ASN A 61 -12.40 1.93 -12.05
CA ASN A 61 -12.98 2.14 -10.72
C ASN A 61 -13.64 0.89 -10.11
N ARG A 62 -13.23 -0.31 -10.54
CA ARG A 62 -13.71 -1.56 -9.94
C ARG A 62 -13.19 -1.69 -8.50
N PRO A 63 -14.02 -2.10 -7.53
CA PRO A 63 -13.57 -2.36 -6.17
C PRO A 63 -12.41 -3.35 -6.10
N MET A 64 -11.40 -2.98 -5.34
CA MET A 64 -10.16 -3.73 -5.14
C MET A 64 -9.69 -3.60 -3.69
N LEU A 65 -9.32 -4.72 -3.07
CA LEU A 65 -8.51 -4.71 -1.86
C LEU A 65 -7.11 -4.25 -2.23
N ALA A 66 -6.61 -3.23 -1.56
CA ALA A 66 -5.28 -2.68 -1.79
C ALA A 66 -4.50 -2.58 -0.48
N ALA A 67 -3.40 -3.31 -0.40
CA ALA A 67 -2.46 -3.26 0.70
C ALA A 67 -1.11 -2.73 0.23
N SER A 68 -0.50 -1.86 1.03
CA SER A 68 0.89 -1.45 0.87
C SER A 68 1.67 -1.67 2.16
N PHE A 69 2.87 -2.18 2.02
CA PHE A 69 3.79 -2.50 3.10
C PHE A 69 5.11 -1.75 2.91
N LYS A 70 5.73 -1.29 4.00
CA LYS A 70 7.09 -0.73 4.00
C LYS A 70 8.09 -1.83 4.34
N ILE A 71 9.16 -1.97 3.57
CA ILE A 71 10.29 -2.83 3.98
C ILE A 71 11.07 -2.14 5.11
N LEU A 72 11.36 -2.88 6.18
CA LEU A 72 11.94 -2.34 7.42
C LEU A 72 13.47 -2.36 7.44
N SER A 73 14.09 -3.26 6.68
CA SER A 73 15.52 -3.55 6.75
C SER A 73 16.10 -3.96 5.38
N GLY A 74 17.43 -4.01 5.28
CA GLY A 74 18.14 -4.43 4.06
C GLY A 74 18.24 -3.38 2.95
N GLU A 75 18.66 -3.84 1.76
CA GLU A 75 18.91 -3.01 0.57
C GLU A 75 17.67 -2.23 0.11
N TYR A 76 16.49 -2.83 0.25
CA TYR A 76 15.21 -2.27 -0.19
C TYR A 76 14.44 -1.54 0.93
N LYS A 77 15.12 -1.20 2.05
CA LYS A 77 14.49 -0.50 3.18
C LYS A 77 13.73 0.76 2.73
N ASN A 78 12.56 0.97 3.31
CA ASN A 78 11.59 2.02 3.01
C ASN A 78 10.87 1.92 1.65
N GLN A 79 11.24 0.97 0.78
CA GLN A 79 10.48 0.72 -0.44
C GLN A 79 9.17 -0.02 -0.14
N ARG A 80 8.29 -0.12 -1.14
CA ARG A 80 6.91 -0.62 -0.99
C ARG A 80 6.70 -1.98 -1.64
N LEU A 81 6.12 -2.90 -0.89
CA LEU A 81 5.48 -4.10 -1.45
C LEU A 81 3.97 -3.88 -1.53
N PHE A 82 3.34 -4.41 -2.57
CA PHE A 82 1.90 -4.26 -2.79
C PHE A 82 1.20 -5.61 -2.94
N MET A 83 0.01 -5.71 -2.35
CA MET A 83 -0.95 -6.77 -2.64
C MET A 83 -2.29 -6.12 -3.00
N ASN A 84 -2.64 -6.23 -4.28
CA ASN A 84 -3.84 -5.64 -4.87
C ASN A 84 -4.72 -6.74 -5.46
N ARG A 85 -6.02 -6.73 -5.14
CA ARG A 85 -6.97 -7.74 -5.60
C ARG A 85 -8.32 -7.17 -5.96
N VAL A 86 -8.69 -7.22 -7.24
CA VAL A 86 -10.03 -6.86 -7.71
C VAL A 86 -11.04 -7.87 -7.13
N ILE A 87 -12.10 -7.37 -6.48
CA ILE A 87 -13.10 -8.18 -5.77
C ILE A 87 -14.52 -8.06 -6.37
N TYR A 88 -14.65 -7.34 -7.48
CA TYR A 88 -15.91 -7.18 -8.21
C TYR A 88 -15.67 -7.07 -9.71
N GLY A 89 -16.57 -7.63 -10.51
CA GLY A 89 -16.49 -7.57 -11.98
C GLY A 89 -15.32 -8.41 -12.51
N THR A 90 -15.05 -9.54 -11.86
CA THR A 90 -14.12 -10.59 -12.29
C THR A 90 -14.90 -11.76 -12.90
N LYS A 91 -14.21 -12.83 -13.30
CA LYS A 91 -14.87 -14.04 -13.78
C LYS A 91 -15.59 -14.82 -12.66
N ASP A 92 -15.16 -14.64 -11.42
CA ASP A 92 -15.66 -15.36 -10.24
C ASP A 92 -15.42 -14.50 -8.98
N ASP A 93 -16.32 -13.55 -8.74
CA ASP A 93 -16.20 -12.60 -7.64
C ASP A 93 -16.22 -13.29 -6.27
N GLY A 94 -16.98 -14.37 -6.11
CA GLY A 94 -17.04 -15.14 -4.87
C GLY A 94 -15.68 -15.74 -4.50
N ARG A 95 -14.94 -16.29 -5.47
CA ARG A 95 -13.58 -16.78 -5.24
C ARG A 95 -12.61 -15.64 -4.90
N MET A 96 -12.75 -14.49 -5.55
CA MET A 96 -11.88 -13.33 -5.29
C MET A 96 -12.10 -12.75 -3.89
N ILE A 97 -13.36 -12.63 -3.46
CA ILE A 97 -13.75 -12.21 -2.11
C ILE A 97 -13.25 -13.23 -1.08
N LYS A 98 -13.48 -14.53 -1.29
CA LYS A 98 -12.99 -15.57 -0.38
C LYS A 98 -11.47 -15.53 -0.24
N SER A 99 -10.76 -15.26 -1.33
CA SER A 99 -9.31 -15.09 -1.29
C SER A 99 -8.88 -13.83 -0.53
N ALA A 100 -9.60 -12.72 -0.67
CA ALA A 100 -9.35 -11.48 0.09
C ALA A 100 -9.58 -11.70 1.59
N VAL A 101 -10.72 -12.29 1.98
CA VAL A 101 -11.03 -12.67 3.38
C VAL A 101 -9.95 -13.57 3.96
N GLY A 102 -9.60 -14.64 3.23
CA GLY A 102 -8.56 -15.58 3.67
C GLY A 102 -7.20 -14.91 3.88
N TRP A 103 -6.83 -13.96 3.01
CA TRP A 103 -5.59 -13.20 3.16
C TRP A 103 -5.63 -12.21 4.34
N LEU A 104 -6.73 -11.47 4.53
CA LEU A 104 -6.90 -10.57 5.67
C LEU A 104 -6.77 -11.32 7.01
N ASN A 105 -7.31 -12.54 7.09
CA ASN A 105 -7.15 -13.39 8.27
C ASN A 105 -5.69 -13.79 8.56
N THR A 106 -4.79 -13.77 7.57
CA THR A 106 -3.36 -14.03 7.80
C THR A 106 -2.62 -12.86 8.45
N LEU A 107 -3.23 -11.67 8.49
CA LEU A 107 -2.64 -10.50 9.13
C LEU A 107 -2.71 -10.53 10.66
N ASP A 108 -3.44 -11.50 11.22
CA ASP A 108 -3.63 -11.72 12.65
C ASP A 108 -4.00 -10.45 13.44
N SER A 109 -4.90 -9.65 12.86
CA SER A 109 -5.35 -8.38 13.45
C SER A 109 -6.27 -8.53 14.67
N GLY A 110 -6.76 -9.73 14.93
CA GLY A 110 -7.81 -10.00 15.93
C GLY A 110 -9.22 -9.59 15.52
N VAL A 111 -9.42 -9.02 14.34
CA VAL A 111 -10.74 -8.68 13.78
C VAL A 111 -11.32 -9.91 13.07
N ASP A 112 -12.59 -10.25 13.34
CA ASP A 112 -13.28 -11.35 12.67
C ASP A 112 -13.71 -10.93 11.25
N VAL A 113 -13.01 -11.46 10.24
CA VAL A 113 -13.21 -11.06 8.83
C VAL A 113 -14.29 -11.93 8.19
N ALA A 114 -15.46 -11.33 7.96
CA ALA A 114 -16.54 -11.92 7.17
C ALA A 114 -17.11 -10.93 6.15
N PHE A 115 -17.46 -11.43 4.96
CA PHE A 115 -18.09 -10.64 3.91
C PHE A 115 -19.62 -10.75 4.01
N GLN A 116 -20.31 -9.61 4.11
CA GLN A 116 -21.77 -9.52 4.00
C GLN A 116 -22.18 -8.71 2.77
N ASP A 117 -21.60 -7.53 2.63
CA ASP A 117 -21.72 -6.66 1.45
C ASP A 117 -20.45 -5.81 1.29
N TYR A 118 -20.32 -5.12 0.15
CA TYR A 118 -19.11 -4.35 -0.15
C TYR A 118 -18.88 -3.14 0.75
N LYS A 119 -19.95 -2.50 1.26
CA LYS A 119 -19.81 -1.34 2.14
C LYS A 119 -19.31 -1.82 3.50
N GLN A 120 -19.97 -2.81 4.07
CA GLN A 120 -19.55 -3.45 5.32
C GLN A 120 -18.13 -4.01 5.20
N PHE A 121 -17.77 -4.63 4.07
CA PHE A 121 -16.43 -5.17 3.88
C PHE A 121 -15.38 -4.07 3.78
N ALA A 122 -15.69 -2.92 3.18
CA ALA A 122 -14.79 -1.76 3.17
C ALA A 122 -14.56 -1.21 4.59
N ASP A 123 -15.64 -1.07 5.37
CA ASP A 123 -15.58 -0.64 6.78
C ASP A 123 -14.72 -1.62 7.60
N LEU A 124 -14.95 -2.93 7.44
CA LEU A 124 -14.18 -3.98 8.11
C LEU A 124 -12.69 -3.99 7.75
N VAL A 125 -12.35 -3.73 6.48
CA VAL A 125 -10.95 -3.63 6.04
C VAL A 125 -10.24 -2.45 6.71
N MET A 126 -10.94 -1.35 6.97
CA MET A 126 -10.39 -0.24 7.76
C MET A 126 -10.21 -0.64 9.23
N ASP A 127 -11.16 -1.35 9.84
CA ASP A 127 -11.02 -1.87 11.21
C ASP A 127 -9.77 -2.76 11.35
N VAL A 128 -9.51 -3.63 10.36
CA VAL A 128 -8.29 -4.45 10.29
C VAL A 128 -7.04 -3.56 10.22
N ALA A 129 -7.08 -2.50 9.41
CA ALA A 129 -5.95 -1.57 9.27
C ALA A 129 -5.64 -0.87 10.61
N GLU A 130 -6.66 -0.36 11.30
CA GLU A 130 -6.52 0.31 12.60
C GLU A 130 -6.06 -0.63 13.72
N ALA A 131 -6.47 -1.90 13.65
CA ALA A 131 -6.01 -2.93 14.58
C ALA A 131 -4.51 -3.23 14.42
N ILE A 132 -3.95 -3.08 13.21
CA ILE A 132 -2.55 -3.34 12.88
C ILE A 132 -1.65 -2.11 13.07
N ASP A 133 -2.15 -0.91 12.74
CA ASP A 133 -1.35 0.30 12.60
C ASP A 133 -0.50 0.61 13.85
N GLY A 134 0.82 0.69 13.65
CA GLY A 134 1.81 0.93 14.71
C GLY A 134 1.95 -0.17 15.77
N LYS A 135 1.28 -1.32 15.59
CA LYS A 135 1.25 -2.42 16.57
C LYS A 135 1.85 -3.72 16.07
N ILE A 136 1.74 -4.01 14.77
CA ILE A 136 2.15 -5.29 14.19
C ILE A 136 3.10 -5.09 13.01
N GLU A 137 4.15 -5.89 12.97
CA GLU A 137 5.09 -6.07 11.86
C GLU A 137 5.09 -7.52 11.37
N TYR A 138 5.59 -7.77 10.16
CA TYR A 138 5.48 -9.08 9.50
C TYR A 138 6.78 -9.51 8.85
N ALA A 139 7.09 -10.81 8.93
CA ALA A 139 7.96 -11.44 7.94
C ALA A 139 7.08 -11.95 6.79
N VAL A 140 7.48 -11.67 5.56
CA VAL A 140 6.73 -12.06 4.37
C VAL A 140 7.61 -12.74 3.33
N GLU A 141 7.04 -13.70 2.62
CA GLU A 141 7.50 -14.15 1.31
C GLU A 141 6.79 -13.31 0.24
N TYR A 142 7.56 -12.64 -0.61
CA TYR A 142 7.08 -11.78 -1.69
C TYR A 142 7.45 -12.33 -3.07
N ASP A 143 6.51 -12.27 -4.00
CA ASP A 143 6.68 -12.61 -5.42
C ASP A 143 5.55 -11.97 -6.25
N ASP A 144 5.84 -10.93 -7.04
CA ASP A 144 4.83 -10.21 -7.82
C ASP A 144 4.22 -11.01 -8.97
N SER A 145 4.85 -12.12 -9.35
CA SER A 145 4.32 -13.04 -10.36
C SER A 145 3.22 -13.96 -9.81
N GLN A 146 3.12 -14.09 -8.49
CA GLN A 146 2.14 -14.94 -7.84
C GLN A 146 0.81 -14.23 -7.62
N PHE A 147 -0.28 -15.01 -7.68
CA PHE A 147 -1.63 -14.50 -7.41
C PHE A 147 -1.79 -13.92 -5.99
N ASN A 148 -1.10 -14.51 -5.02
CA ASN A 148 -0.90 -13.96 -3.68
C ASN A 148 0.55 -13.46 -3.61
N SER A 149 0.80 -12.22 -4.04
CA SER A 149 2.16 -11.68 -4.10
C SER A 149 2.82 -11.50 -2.74
N ILE A 150 2.04 -11.49 -1.65
CA ILE A 150 2.53 -11.38 -0.27
C ILE A 150 1.92 -12.50 0.54
N LYS A 151 2.77 -13.34 1.12
CA LYS A 151 2.42 -14.39 2.06
C LYS A 151 3.06 -14.08 3.41
N ILE A 152 2.24 -13.90 4.44
CA ILE A 152 2.70 -13.73 5.82
C ILE A 152 3.30 -15.06 6.29
N THR A 153 4.54 -15.02 6.78
CA THR A 153 5.22 -16.18 7.37
C THR A 153 5.34 -16.08 8.87
N GLU A 154 5.49 -14.87 9.42
CA GLU A 154 5.57 -14.61 10.86
C GLU A 154 4.94 -13.24 11.17
N VAL A 155 4.43 -13.10 12.39
CA VAL A 155 3.78 -11.90 12.93
C VAL A 155 4.55 -11.48 14.19
N PHE A 156 4.86 -10.19 14.30
CA PHE A 156 5.62 -9.62 15.40
C PHE A 156 4.90 -8.40 15.98
N ASP A 157 5.08 -8.15 17.27
CA ASP A 157 4.76 -6.83 17.85
C ASP A 157 5.73 -5.78 17.30
N ALA A 158 5.22 -4.59 16.98
CA ALA A 158 6.04 -3.48 16.51
C ALA A 158 7.02 -3.02 17.59
N ASN A 159 8.25 -2.69 17.17
CA ASN A 159 9.34 -2.23 18.05
C ASN A 159 9.30 -0.72 18.35
#